data_AF-A0A925HQV1-F1
#
_entry.id   AF-A0A925HQV1-F1
#
_cell.length_a   1.000
_cell.length_b   1.000
_cell.length_c   1.000
_cell.angle_alpha   90.00
_cell.angle_beta   90.00
_cell.angle_gamma   90.00
#
_symmetry.space_group_name_H-M   'P 1'
#
loop_
_entity.id
_entity.type
_entity.pdbx_description
1 polymer ?
#
loop_
_entity_poly.entity_id
_entity_poly.type
_entity_poly.pdbx_seq_one_letter_code
_entity_poly.pdbx_strand_id
1 'polypeptide(L)'
;GEEAAEKLKAKAVEPGRYDLVLHPSHLWLTIHESVGHPTELDRASGYEANYAGTSFVSPPEKVLGSLKYGPRMLNVQGDRSQPGACATVGFDDEGVVPEDFLIIRNGMLNDYQTTREQANWLKWWYDKNGKPTRSHGCSYGDSWSSVQFQRMPNVSVLPGEKEQSFEDIIAATDKGIAIVGDGSFSIDQQRYNAQFGGQLFYEIKGGKVVGMLKDVAYQMRTPEFWNALDMLGGKKSYMLGASFFDGKGQPGQSNSVSHGCPPTRHRQINVINTGRKA
;
A
#
# COMPACT_ATOMS: atom_id res chain seq x y z
N GLY A 1 26.86 9.62 -1.72
CA GLY A 1 27.63 10.85 -1.50
C GLY A 1 27.03 12.01 -2.27
N GLU A 2 26.89 11.86 -3.59
CA GLU A 2 26.35 12.89 -4.48
C GLU A 2 24.91 13.29 -4.15
N GLU A 3 24.00 12.32 -3.94
CA GLU A 3 22.59 12.59 -3.60
C GLU A 3 22.44 13.40 -2.30
N ALA A 4 23.24 13.07 -1.28
CA ALA A 4 23.23 13.80 -0.01
C ALA A 4 23.71 15.26 -0.20
N ALA A 5 24.74 15.46 -1.03
CA ALA A 5 25.26 16.79 -1.34
C ALA A 5 24.25 17.62 -2.17
N GLU A 6 23.52 16.99 -3.10
CA GLU A 6 22.46 17.64 -3.87
C GLU A 6 21.27 18.00 -2.98
N LYS A 7 20.80 17.08 -2.13
CA LYS A 7 19.67 17.31 -1.22
C LYS A 7 19.92 18.48 -0.26
N LEU A 8 21.15 18.68 0.21
CA LEU A 8 21.52 19.82 1.05
C LEU A 8 21.34 21.17 0.32
N LYS A 9 21.60 21.19 -1.00
CA LYS A 9 21.50 22.37 -1.86
C LYS A 9 20.12 22.52 -2.51
N ALA A 10 19.26 21.51 -2.41
CA ALA A 10 17.94 21.50 -3.00
C ALA A 10 17.11 22.68 -2.47
N LYS A 11 16.32 23.28 -3.36
CA LYS A 11 15.33 24.30 -2.98
C LYS A 11 14.15 23.62 -2.29
N ALA A 12 13.50 24.35 -1.39
CA ALA A 12 12.28 23.87 -0.77
C ALA A 12 11.13 23.80 -1.80
N VAL A 13 10.17 22.91 -1.57
CA VAL A 13 8.98 22.81 -2.42
C VAL A 13 8.02 23.96 -2.20
N GLU A 14 7.37 24.42 -3.27
CA GLU A 14 6.21 25.30 -3.15
C GLU A 14 4.96 24.45 -2.90
N PRO A 15 4.16 24.71 -1.85
CA PRO A 15 2.92 23.98 -1.63
C PRO A 15 1.94 24.13 -2.79
N GLY A 16 1.22 23.05 -3.07
CA GLY A 16 0.24 23.04 -4.16
C GLY A 16 -0.14 21.63 -4.61
N ARG A 17 -0.79 21.53 -5.76
CA ARG A 17 -1.16 20.25 -6.38
C ARG A 17 -0.10 19.86 -7.41
N TYR A 18 0.42 18.64 -7.29
CA TYR A 18 1.44 18.08 -8.17
C TYR A 18 1.05 16.69 -8.63
N ASP A 19 1.51 16.28 -9.81
CA ASP A 19 1.50 14.87 -10.16
C ASP A 19 2.68 14.19 -9.45
N LEU A 20 2.41 13.11 -8.73
CA LEU A 20 3.44 12.36 -8.03
C LEU A 20 3.81 11.13 -8.83
N VAL A 21 5.10 10.95 -9.09
CA VAL A 21 5.65 9.73 -9.68
C VAL A 21 6.37 8.96 -8.59
N LEU A 22 5.80 7.84 -8.15
CA LEU A 22 6.29 7.10 -6.99
C LEU A 22 7.12 5.91 -7.43
N HIS A 23 8.37 5.87 -7.01
CA HIS A 23 9.25 4.72 -7.22
C HIS A 23 8.82 3.56 -6.30
N PRO A 24 9.00 2.28 -6.68
CA PRO A 24 8.67 1.14 -5.83
C PRO A 24 9.27 1.19 -4.42
N SER A 25 10.50 1.72 -4.29
CA SER A 25 11.17 1.90 -2.97
C SER A 25 10.48 2.91 -2.05
N HIS A 26 9.52 3.68 -2.55
CA HIS A 26 8.64 4.55 -1.76
C HIS A 26 7.22 3.97 -1.68
N LEU A 27 6.66 3.55 -2.82
CA LEU A 27 5.25 3.13 -2.93
C LEU A 27 4.92 1.92 -2.07
N TRP A 28 5.88 1.01 -1.81
CA TRP A 28 5.68 -0.17 -0.98
C TRP A 28 5.09 0.19 0.41
N LEU A 29 5.57 1.27 1.03
CA LEU A 29 5.09 1.73 2.33
C LEU A 29 3.69 2.35 2.22
N THR A 30 3.41 3.07 1.14
CA THR A 30 2.07 3.60 0.87
C THR A 30 1.06 2.46 0.74
N ILE A 31 1.42 1.34 0.11
CA ILE A 31 0.58 0.14 0.00
C ILE A 31 0.35 -0.50 1.37
N HIS A 32 1.40 -0.69 2.17
CA HIS A 32 1.32 -1.27 3.51
C HIS A 32 0.24 -0.56 4.35
N GLU A 33 0.29 0.76 4.35
CA GLU A 33 -0.50 1.61 5.22
C GLU A 33 -1.91 1.91 4.69
N SER A 34 -2.05 2.02 3.37
CA SER A 34 -3.30 2.48 2.74
C SER A 34 -4.09 1.37 2.05
N VAL A 35 -3.54 0.16 1.90
CA VAL A 35 -4.26 -1.00 1.39
C VAL A 35 -4.12 -2.19 2.34
N GLY A 36 -2.90 -2.46 2.81
CA GLY A 36 -2.59 -3.55 3.74
C GLY A 36 -3.44 -3.49 5.01
N HIS A 37 -3.15 -2.55 5.90
CA HIS A 37 -3.88 -2.44 7.17
C HIS A 37 -5.40 -2.24 7.03
N PRO A 38 -5.91 -1.39 6.12
CA PRO A 38 -7.35 -1.20 6.00
C PRO A 38 -8.11 -2.46 5.56
N THR A 39 -7.44 -3.41 4.90
CA THR A 39 -8.09 -4.64 4.36
C THR A 39 -7.88 -5.87 5.24
N GLU A 40 -7.43 -5.64 6.47
CA GLU A 40 -7.47 -6.59 7.57
C GLU A 40 -8.90 -6.69 8.13
N LEU A 41 -9.55 -7.86 8.02
CA LEU A 41 -10.98 -8.03 8.31
C LEU A 41 -11.34 -7.84 9.78
N ASP A 42 -10.50 -8.25 10.72
CA ASP A 42 -10.69 -7.97 12.15
C ASP A 42 -10.78 -6.48 12.44
N ARG A 43 -9.90 -5.66 11.84
CA ARG A 43 -9.97 -4.19 11.94
C ARG A 43 -11.24 -3.64 11.30
N ALA A 44 -11.59 -4.13 10.11
CA ALA A 44 -12.82 -3.74 9.44
C ALA A 44 -14.09 -4.12 10.23
N SER A 45 -14.02 -5.18 11.02
CA SER A 45 -15.13 -5.68 11.86
C SER A 45 -15.11 -5.13 13.29
N GLY A 46 -14.11 -4.30 13.64
CA GLY A 46 -13.98 -3.67 14.96
C GLY A 46 -13.40 -4.56 16.06
N TYR A 47 -12.80 -5.70 15.72
CA TYR A 47 -12.17 -6.63 16.67
C TYR A 47 -10.72 -6.25 17.03
N GLU A 48 -10.09 -5.37 16.24
CA GLU A 48 -8.74 -4.87 16.50
C GLU A 48 -8.64 -3.36 16.24
N ALA A 49 -7.90 -2.66 17.10
CA ALA A 49 -7.59 -1.23 16.98
C ALA A 49 -6.18 -0.87 17.47
N ASN A 50 -5.43 -1.80 18.06
CA ASN A 50 -4.10 -1.55 18.58
C ASN A 50 -3.10 -1.30 17.44
N TYR A 51 -2.15 -0.40 17.71
CA TYR A 51 -1.12 0.08 16.78
C TYR A 51 -1.71 0.76 15.55
N ALA A 52 -2.05 -0.02 14.53
CA ALA A 52 -2.50 0.47 13.24
C ALA A 52 -3.95 0.98 13.21
N GLY A 53 -4.63 1.04 14.35
CA GLY A 53 -6.00 1.54 14.42
C GLY A 53 -7.04 0.60 13.81
N THR A 54 -8.16 1.21 13.46
CA THR A 54 -9.34 0.62 12.82
C THR A 54 -9.26 0.73 11.29
N SER A 55 -10.37 0.55 10.58
CA SER A 55 -10.40 0.63 9.11
C SER A 55 -11.59 1.45 8.58
N PHE A 56 -11.32 2.29 7.59
CA PHE A 56 -12.35 2.94 6.77
C PHE A 56 -13.02 1.99 5.77
N VAL A 57 -12.41 0.84 5.49
CA VAL A 57 -12.94 -0.22 4.63
C VAL A 57 -13.91 -1.06 5.47
N SER A 58 -14.95 -0.41 5.99
CA SER A 58 -15.88 -0.94 6.98
C SER A 58 -17.24 -0.24 6.88
N PRO A 59 -18.35 -0.90 7.25
CA PRO A 59 -18.47 -2.34 7.49
C PRO A 59 -18.46 -3.13 6.16
N PRO A 60 -17.96 -4.38 6.14
CA PRO A 60 -17.82 -5.19 4.92
C PRO A 60 -19.06 -5.24 4.02
N GLU A 61 -20.25 -5.35 4.60
CA GLU A 61 -21.54 -5.44 3.89
C GLU A 61 -21.84 -4.20 3.05
N LYS A 62 -21.28 -3.05 3.43
CA LYS A 62 -21.49 -1.78 2.73
C LYS A 62 -20.44 -1.50 1.66
N VAL A 63 -19.23 -2.04 1.80
CA VAL A 63 -18.07 -1.66 0.98
C VAL A 63 -17.64 -2.74 -0.01
N LEU A 64 -17.88 -4.03 0.25
CA LEU A 64 -17.52 -5.11 -0.67
C LEU A 64 -18.29 -5.00 -1.99
N GLY A 65 -17.56 -4.95 -3.10
CA GLY A 65 -18.12 -4.79 -4.44
C GLY A 65 -18.68 -3.41 -4.76
N SER A 66 -18.66 -2.45 -3.81
CA SER A 66 -19.21 -1.10 -3.98
C SER A 66 -18.16 -0.01 -3.81
N LEU A 67 -17.15 -0.21 -2.96
CA LEU A 67 -16.08 0.74 -2.72
C LEU A 67 -15.12 0.73 -3.92
N LYS A 68 -15.12 1.83 -4.66
CA LYS A 68 -14.14 2.10 -5.70
C LYS A 68 -12.83 2.59 -5.08
N TYR A 69 -11.86 1.68 -5.00
CA TYR A 69 -10.52 1.98 -4.51
C TYR A 69 -9.70 2.78 -5.52
N GLY A 70 -9.81 2.47 -6.82
CA GLY A 70 -8.99 3.10 -7.85
C GLY A 70 -9.52 2.91 -9.28
N PRO A 71 -8.70 3.23 -10.30
CA PRO A 71 -9.04 2.98 -11.70
C PRO A 71 -9.12 1.49 -12.01
N ARG A 72 -9.72 1.14 -13.15
CA ARG A 72 -9.86 -0.26 -13.60
C ARG A 72 -8.53 -1.01 -13.72
N MET A 73 -7.43 -0.31 -13.97
CA MET A 73 -6.09 -0.93 -14.05
C MET A 73 -5.54 -1.37 -12.68
N LEU A 74 -6.06 -0.84 -11.57
CA LEU A 74 -5.59 -1.17 -10.24
C LEU A 74 -6.05 -2.58 -9.84
N ASN A 75 -5.09 -3.49 -9.68
CA ASN A 75 -5.31 -4.78 -9.06
C ASN A 75 -4.30 -4.94 -7.92
N VAL A 76 -4.79 -5.31 -6.74
CA VAL A 76 -3.96 -5.55 -5.57
C VAL A 76 -4.17 -6.98 -5.11
N GLN A 77 -3.09 -7.74 -5.05
CA GLN A 77 -3.06 -9.13 -4.66
C GLN A 77 -2.56 -9.26 -3.22
N GLY A 78 -3.23 -10.11 -2.44
CA GLY A 78 -2.69 -10.71 -1.23
C GLY A 78 -2.14 -12.10 -1.56
N ASP A 79 -0.95 -12.43 -1.06
CA ASP A 79 -0.32 -13.74 -1.25
C ASP A 79 0.66 -14.10 -0.12
N ARG A 80 0.93 -15.40 0.06
CA ARG A 80 2.04 -15.89 0.90
C ARG A 80 2.90 -16.91 0.15
N SER A 81 2.98 -16.75 -1.17
CA SER A 81 3.61 -17.70 -2.10
C SER A 81 4.72 -17.06 -2.92
N GLN A 82 4.79 -15.73 -2.99
CA GLN A 82 5.79 -15.03 -3.80
C GLN A 82 7.22 -15.36 -3.33
N PRO A 83 8.08 -15.96 -4.17
CA PRO A 83 9.45 -16.25 -3.81
C PRO A 83 10.24 -14.99 -3.42
N GLY A 84 11.00 -15.07 -2.33
CA GLY A 84 11.80 -13.95 -1.81
C GLY A 84 11.03 -12.91 -1.00
N ALA A 85 9.71 -13.07 -0.87
CA ALA A 85 8.89 -12.23 -0.01
C ALA A 85 8.93 -12.69 1.46
N CYS A 86 8.73 -11.75 2.39
CA CYS A 86 8.91 -11.99 3.82
C CYS A 86 7.79 -12.81 4.45
N ALA A 87 6.55 -12.74 3.93
CA ALA A 87 5.42 -13.49 4.47
C ALA A 87 5.23 -14.87 3.84
N THR A 88 6.21 -15.34 3.05
CA THR A 88 6.07 -16.58 2.28
C THR A 88 6.17 -17.81 3.16
N VAL A 89 5.13 -18.64 3.14
CA VAL A 89 5.00 -19.85 3.98
C VAL A 89 4.30 -20.99 3.22
N GLY A 90 4.58 -22.24 3.59
CA GLY A 90 3.84 -23.39 3.07
C GLY A 90 2.45 -23.54 3.70
N PHE A 91 2.32 -23.17 4.96
CA PHE A 91 1.10 -23.15 5.75
C PHE A 91 1.15 -21.95 6.70
N ASP A 92 0.00 -21.34 6.96
CA ASP A 92 -0.13 -20.37 8.05
C ASP A 92 -0.19 -21.07 9.43
N ASP A 93 -0.25 -20.31 10.52
CA ASP A 93 -0.23 -20.86 11.88
C ASP A 93 -1.52 -21.57 12.31
N GLU A 94 -2.52 -21.66 11.41
CA GLU A 94 -3.71 -22.52 11.57
C GLU A 94 -3.68 -23.76 10.66
N GLY A 95 -2.56 -24.00 9.98
CA GLY A 95 -2.35 -25.11 9.05
C GLY A 95 -3.04 -24.90 7.69
N VAL A 96 -3.39 -23.66 7.32
CA VAL A 96 -4.00 -23.35 6.02
C VAL A 96 -2.91 -23.18 4.98
N VAL A 97 -3.01 -23.91 3.87
CA VAL A 97 -2.24 -23.60 2.65
C VAL A 97 -2.74 -22.25 2.12
N PRO A 98 -1.92 -21.20 2.09
CA PRO A 98 -2.33 -19.90 1.59
C PRO A 98 -2.71 -19.96 0.10
N GLU A 99 -3.56 -19.05 -0.34
CA GLU A 99 -3.88 -18.86 -1.76
C GLU A 99 -3.62 -17.42 -2.16
N ASP A 100 -3.36 -17.20 -3.45
CA ASP A 100 -3.32 -15.87 -4.04
C ASP A 100 -4.76 -15.36 -4.20
N PHE A 101 -5.05 -14.15 -3.73
CA PHE A 101 -6.38 -13.56 -3.81
C PHE A 101 -6.30 -12.07 -4.15
N LEU A 102 -7.31 -11.56 -4.85
CA LEU A 102 -7.39 -10.13 -5.18
C LEU A 102 -8.14 -9.38 -4.08
N ILE A 103 -7.43 -8.55 -3.31
CA ILE A 103 -8.02 -7.61 -2.36
C ILE A 103 -8.76 -6.52 -3.12
N ILE A 104 -8.13 -5.99 -4.17
CA ILE A 104 -8.74 -5.04 -5.12
C ILE A 104 -8.70 -5.67 -6.50
N ARG A 105 -9.87 -5.78 -7.15
CA ARG A 105 -10.02 -6.30 -8.50
C ARG A 105 -10.61 -5.22 -9.39
N ASN A 106 -9.88 -4.86 -10.45
CA ASN A 106 -10.29 -3.84 -11.40
C ASN A 106 -10.71 -2.50 -10.73
N GLY A 107 -9.95 -2.07 -9.73
CA GLY A 107 -10.20 -0.84 -8.98
C GLY A 107 -11.32 -0.93 -7.94
N MET A 108 -11.98 -2.06 -7.78
CA MET A 108 -13.05 -2.27 -6.79
C MET A 108 -12.56 -3.14 -5.64
N LEU A 109 -12.96 -2.82 -4.41
CA LEU A 109 -12.76 -3.71 -3.26
C LEU A 109 -13.44 -5.06 -3.54
N ASN A 110 -12.68 -6.14 -3.48
CA ASN A 110 -13.11 -7.47 -3.86
C ASN A 110 -13.06 -8.47 -2.69
N ASP A 111 -12.13 -8.32 -1.76
CA ASP A 111 -11.94 -9.27 -0.67
C ASP A 111 -11.20 -8.64 0.51
N TYR A 112 -11.13 -9.39 1.61
CA TYR A 112 -10.31 -9.05 2.79
C TYR A 112 -9.28 -10.13 3.08
N GLN A 113 -8.30 -9.80 3.92
CA GLN A 113 -7.37 -10.77 4.49
C GLN A 113 -8.09 -11.56 5.58
N THR A 114 -8.10 -12.90 5.51
CA THR A 114 -8.93 -13.74 6.40
C THR A 114 -8.18 -14.92 7.01
N THR A 115 -8.51 -15.23 8.27
CA THR A 115 -8.22 -16.51 8.94
C THR A 115 -9.37 -17.51 8.78
N ARG A 116 -9.24 -18.73 9.33
CA ARG A 116 -10.31 -19.76 9.27
C ARG A 116 -11.60 -19.31 9.93
N GLU A 117 -11.49 -18.67 11.09
CA GLU A 117 -12.65 -18.14 11.79
C GLU A 117 -13.35 -17.07 10.94
N GLN A 118 -12.57 -16.09 10.48
CA GLN A 118 -13.07 -14.89 9.83
C GLN A 118 -13.64 -15.13 8.44
N ALA A 119 -13.16 -16.15 7.72
CA ALA A 119 -13.72 -16.53 6.43
C ALA A 119 -15.25 -16.74 6.50
N ASN A 120 -15.76 -17.28 7.63
CA ASN A 120 -17.19 -17.48 7.83
C ASN A 120 -17.96 -16.18 8.02
N TRP A 121 -17.32 -15.09 8.49
CA TRP A 121 -17.96 -13.78 8.60
C TRP A 121 -18.33 -13.21 7.22
N LEU A 122 -17.58 -13.60 6.19
CA LEU A 122 -17.83 -13.23 4.79
C LEU A 122 -18.54 -14.32 3.97
N LYS A 123 -19.12 -15.35 4.61
CA LYS A 123 -19.82 -16.42 3.90
C LYS A 123 -20.89 -15.90 2.93
N TRP A 124 -21.66 -14.90 3.35
CA TRP A 124 -22.67 -14.25 2.52
C TRP A 124 -22.09 -13.65 1.23
N TRP A 125 -20.88 -13.10 1.29
CA TRP A 125 -20.19 -12.51 0.14
C TRP A 125 -19.65 -13.59 -0.79
N TYR A 126 -19.05 -14.63 -0.24
CA TYR A 126 -18.53 -15.75 -1.02
C TYR A 126 -19.65 -16.52 -1.72
N ASP A 127 -20.74 -16.82 -1.03
CA ASP A 127 -21.93 -17.48 -1.61
C ASP A 127 -22.51 -16.65 -2.76
N LYS A 128 -22.65 -15.32 -2.57
CA LYS A 128 -23.12 -14.39 -3.62
C LYS A 128 -22.25 -14.41 -4.87
N ASN A 129 -20.95 -14.64 -4.72
CA ASN A 129 -19.98 -14.65 -5.81
C ASN A 129 -19.64 -16.07 -6.31
N GLY A 130 -20.34 -17.11 -5.84
CA GLY A 130 -20.08 -18.50 -6.22
C GLY A 130 -18.69 -19.00 -5.83
N LYS A 131 -18.12 -18.45 -4.75
CA LYS A 131 -16.80 -18.82 -4.22
C LYS A 131 -16.95 -19.72 -2.98
N PRO A 132 -16.02 -20.65 -2.75
CA PRO A 132 -15.98 -21.39 -1.49
C PRO A 132 -15.68 -20.45 -0.32
N THR A 133 -16.30 -20.70 0.83
CA THR A 133 -15.93 -20.03 2.08
C THR A 133 -14.64 -20.64 2.62
N ARG A 134 -13.53 -19.91 2.51
CA ARG A 134 -12.19 -20.38 2.89
C ARG A 134 -11.32 -19.24 3.42
N SER A 135 -10.40 -19.58 4.32
CA SER A 135 -9.30 -18.70 4.76
C SER A 135 -8.28 -18.48 3.63
N HIS A 136 -7.78 -17.26 3.52
CA HIS A 136 -6.65 -16.92 2.64
C HIS A 136 -5.27 -17.24 3.25
N GLY A 137 -5.24 -17.88 4.42
CA GLY A 137 -3.99 -18.24 5.10
C GLY A 137 -3.35 -17.05 5.81
N CYS A 138 -4.16 -16.11 6.33
CA CYS A 138 -3.67 -14.91 6.99
C CYS A 138 -3.53 -15.04 8.51
N SER A 139 -3.47 -16.26 9.07
CA SER A 139 -3.17 -16.41 10.50
C SER A 139 -1.67 -16.34 10.78
N TYR A 140 -1.27 -15.72 11.89
CA TYR A 140 0.12 -15.67 12.31
C TYR A 140 0.25 -15.48 13.83
N GLY A 141 1.23 -16.15 14.43
CA GLY A 141 1.77 -15.88 15.76
C GLY A 141 3.30 -15.76 15.71
N ASP A 142 3.87 -14.80 16.44
CA ASP A 142 5.33 -14.56 16.44
C ASP A 142 6.16 -15.59 17.24
N SER A 143 5.48 -16.48 17.97
CA SER A 143 6.07 -17.56 18.76
C SER A 143 5.05 -18.69 18.95
N TRP A 144 5.53 -19.89 19.24
CA TRP A 144 4.70 -21.05 19.60
C TRP A 144 3.76 -20.80 20.79
N SER A 145 4.14 -19.85 21.67
CA SER A 145 3.39 -19.49 22.88
C SER A 145 2.46 -18.30 22.69
N SER A 146 2.51 -17.64 21.53
CA SER A 146 1.71 -16.47 21.23
C SER A 146 0.36 -16.87 20.66
N VAL A 147 -0.69 -16.10 20.96
CA VAL A 147 -1.99 -16.29 20.32
C VAL A 147 -1.88 -15.88 18.85
N GLN A 148 -2.15 -16.81 17.95
CA GLN A 148 -2.24 -16.53 16.53
C GLN A 148 -3.54 -15.79 16.21
N PHE A 149 -3.46 -14.84 15.29
CA PHE A 149 -4.60 -14.07 14.83
C PHE A 149 -4.31 -13.50 13.45
N GLN A 150 -5.28 -12.79 12.87
CA GLN A 150 -5.14 -12.31 11.50
C GLN A 150 -3.96 -11.34 11.38
N ARG A 151 -3.09 -11.57 10.40
CA ARG A 151 -1.95 -10.73 10.05
C ARG A 151 -1.79 -10.65 8.55
N MET A 152 -1.21 -9.54 8.13
CA MET A 152 -1.07 -9.22 6.73
C MET A 152 -0.25 -10.28 5.97
N PRO A 153 -0.70 -10.71 4.77
CA PRO A 153 0.13 -11.45 3.83
C PRO A 153 1.10 -10.49 3.13
N ASN A 154 1.78 -10.93 2.07
CA ASN A 154 2.33 -9.97 1.13
C ASN A 154 1.16 -9.25 0.44
N VAL A 155 1.23 -7.93 0.30
CA VAL A 155 0.16 -7.14 -0.36
C VAL A 155 0.77 -6.30 -1.45
N SER A 156 0.47 -6.62 -2.70
CA SER A 156 1.21 -6.10 -3.85
C SER A 156 0.30 -5.51 -4.91
N VAL A 157 0.66 -4.35 -5.45
CA VAL A 157 0.05 -3.80 -6.66
C VAL A 157 0.60 -4.56 -7.85
N LEU A 158 -0.27 -5.24 -8.59
CA LEU A 158 0.13 -6.00 -9.77
C LEU A 158 0.59 -5.06 -10.89
N PRO A 159 1.61 -5.43 -11.68
CA PRO A 159 2.10 -4.61 -12.79
C PRO A 159 1.07 -4.46 -13.90
N GLY A 160 1.16 -3.35 -14.63
CA GLY A 160 0.37 -3.11 -15.84
C GLY A 160 0.76 -4.04 -16.99
N GLU A 161 -0.15 -4.21 -17.95
CA GLU A 161 0.11 -5.01 -19.16
C GLU A 161 1.18 -4.38 -20.06
N LYS A 162 1.27 -3.05 -20.06
CA LYS A 162 2.25 -2.30 -20.83
C LYS A 162 3.58 -2.23 -20.07
N GLU A 163 4.66 -2.63 -20.72
CA GLU A 163 6.00 -2.40 -20.17
C GLU A 163 6.32 -0.90 -20.18
N GLN A 164 6.49 -0.35 -18.98
CA GLN A 164 6.92 1.03 -18.73
C GLN A 164 7.80 1.07 -17.48
N SER A 165 8.92 1.79 -17.55
CA SER A 165 9.82 2.03 -16.44
C SER A 165 9.43 3.27 -15.63
N PHE A 166 10.18 3.53 -14.56
CA PHE A 166 10.04 4.78 -13.78
C PHE A 166 10.36 6.01 -14.64
N GLU A 167 11.39 5.91 -15.48
CA GLU A 167 11.83 6.94 -16.42
C GLU A 167 10.78 7.21 -17.49
N ASP A 168 10.09 6.17 -17.99
CA ASP A 168 8.99 6.35 -18.96
C ASP A 168 7.83 7.15 -18.34
N ILE A 169 7.51 6.89 -17.07
CA ILE A 169 6.45 7.63 -16.36
C ILE A 169 6.89 9.07 -16.08
N ILE A 170 8.17 9.29 -15.74
CA ILE A 170 8.75 10.64 -15.64
C ILE A 170 8.64 11.38 -16.98
N ALA A 171 9.03 10.73 -18.09
CA ALA A 171 8.98 11.30 -19.43
C ALA A 171 7.56 11.71 -19.85
N ALA A 172 6.55 10.97 -19.40
CA ALA A 172 5.14 11.26 -19.64
C ALA A 172 4.56 12.35 -18.71
N THR A 173 5.34 12.92 -17.79
CA THR A 173 4.87 13.85 -16.75
C THR A 173 5.37 15.27 -17.00
N ASP A 174 4.46 16.20 -17.27
CA ASP A 174 4.81 17.58 -17.60
C ASP A 174 5.22 18.42 -16.37
N LYS A 175 4.48 18.32 -15.27
CA LYS A 175 4.82 19.00 -14.01
C LYS A 175 4.52 18.08 -12.83
N GLY A 176 5.55 17.67 -12.10
CA GLY A 176 5.39 16.73 -11.02
C GLY A 176 6.57 16.62 -10.07
N ILE A 177 6.48 15.66 -9.16
CA ILE A 177 7.54 15.31 -8.23
C ILE A 177 7.74 13.80 -8.28
N ALA A 178 8.95 13.37 -8.62
CA ALA A 178 9.36 11.97 -8.48
C ALA A 178 9.86 11.74 -7.05
N ILE A 179 9.36 10.68 -6.39
CA ILE A 179 9.71 10.34 -5.01
C ILE A 179 10.36 8.97 -4.97
N VAL A 180 11.56 8.90 -4.37
CA VAL A 180 12.35 7.68 -4.21
C VAL A 180 12.64 7.46 -2.74
N GLY A 181 12.45 6.22 -2.28
CA GLY A 181 12.66 5.81 -0.91
C GLY A 181 11.56 6.26 0.05
N ASP A 182 11.31 5.44 1.07
CA ASP A 182 10.36 5.73 2.13
C ASP A 182 10.93 6.70 3.18
N GLY A 183 10.05 7.49 3.79
CA GLY A 183 10.42 8.49 4.78
C GLY A 183 9.41 8.55 5.91
N SER A 184 9.43 9.65 6.66
CA SER A 184 8.46 9.87 7.74
C SER A 184 7.02 9.86 7.20
N PHE A 185 6.11 9.27 7.97
CA PHE A 185 4.69 9.21 7.67
C PHE A 185 3.86 9.51 8.91
N SER A 186 2.62 9.96 8.71
CA SER A 186 1.63 10.18 9.76
C SER A 186 0.26 9.81 9.21
N ILE A 187 -0.49 8.99 9.94
CA ILE A 187 -1.70 8.35 9.44
C ILE A 187 -2.75 8.36 10.55
N ASP A 188 -4.02 8.56 10.18
CA ASP A 188 -5.12 8.55 11.14
C ASP A 188 -5.51 7.11 11.55
N GLN A 189 -6.30 7.04 12.63
CA GLN A 189 -6.75 5.78 13.23
C GLN A 189 -7.69 4.94 12.34
N GLN A 190 -8.21 5.49 11.25
CA GLN A 190 -9.03 4.75 10.30
C GLN A 190 -8.25 4.37 9.03
N ARG A 191 -6.98 4.80 8.94
CA ARG A 191 -6.14 4.70 7.74
C ARG A 191 -6.77 5.38 6.52
N TYR A 192 -7.64 6.35 6.76
CA TYR A 192 -8.38 7.09 5.75
C TYR A 192 -7.62 8.32 5.28
N ASN A 193 -6.97 9.02 6.20
CA ASN A 193 -6.12 10.17 5.93
C ASN A 193 -4.67 9.85 6.28
N ALA A 194 -3.75 10.29 5.41
CA ALA A 194 -2.33 10.10 5.63
C ALA A 194 -1.49 11.24 5.06
N GLN A 195 -0.27 11.35 5.58
CA GLN A 195 0.80 12.19 5.08
C GLN A 195 2.06 11.35 4.95
N PHE A 196 2.75 11.48 3.82
CA PHE A 196 3.99 10.76 3.54
C PHE A 196 5.09 11.73 3.08
N GLY A 197 6.28 11.53 3.62
CA GLY A 197 7.55 12.02 3.07
C GLY A 197 8.28 10.91 2.32
N GLY A 198 9.54 11.15 1.97
CA GLY A 198 10.39 10.22 1.22
C GLY A 198 11.87 10.55 1.42
N GLN A 199 12.75 9.72 0.85
CA GLN A 199 14.19 9.93 0.98
C GLN A 199 14.70 10.99 0.00
N LEU A 200 14.31 10.90 -1.27
CA LEU A 200 14.70 11.80 -2.35
C LEU A 200 13.46 12.30 -3.08
N PHE A 201 13.49 13.57 -3.46
CA PHE A 201 12.42 14.22 -4.21
C PHE A 201 13.02 14.94 -5.41
N TYR A 202 12.49 14.71 -6.59
CA TYR A 202 12.98 15.29 -7.84
C TYR A 202 11.86 16.10 -8.50
N GLU A 203 12.12 17.36 -8.82
CA GLU A 203 11.20 18.19 -9.60
C GLU A 203 11.18 17.70 -11.05
N ILE A 204 9.99 17.44 -11.59
CA ILE A 204 9.78 17.09 -12.99
C ILE A 204 9.20 18.30 -13.74
N LYS A 205 9.83 18.69 -14.85
CA LYS A 205 9.32 19.69 -15.82
C LYS A 205 9.49 19.21 -17.25
N GLY A 206 8.43 19.23 -18.05
CA GLY A 206 8.45 18.85 -19.47
C GLY A 206 8.98 17.43 -19.69
N GLY A 207 8.62 16.48 -18.82
CA GLY A 207 9.08 15.09 -18.92
C GLY A 207 10.52 14.85 -18.45
N LYS A 208 11.14 15.78 -17.74
CA LYS A 208 12.54 15.66 -17.30
C LYS A 208 12.71 16.03 -15.84
N VAL A 209 13.61 15.34 -15.15
CA VAL A 209 14.10 15.76 -13.83
C VAL A 209 14.95 17.02 -14.02
N VAL A 210 14.60 18.09 -13.31
CA VAL A 210 15.31 19.38 -13.38
C VAL A 210 16.09 19.71 -12.11
N GLY A 211 16.07 18.82 -11.11
CA GLY A 211 16.83 18.91 -9.87
C GLY A 211 16.05 18.41 -8.65
N MET A 212 16.75 18.23 -7.53
CA MET A 212 16.10 17.84 -6.27
C MET A 212 15.26 18.95 -5.63
N LEU A 213 14.26 18.51 -4.85
CA LEU A 213 13.49 19.30 -3.89
C LEU A 213 13.78 18.83 -2.46
N LYS A 214 13.57 19.72 -1.50
CA LYS A 214 13.51 19.38 -0.08
C LYS A 214 12.21 19.88 0.55
N ASP A 215 11.98 19.48 1.80
CA ASP A 215 10.82 19.86 2.60
C ASP A 215 9.48 19.40 2.00
N VAL A 216 9.49 18.30 1.24
CA VAL A 216 8.31 17.74 0.59
C VAL A 216 7.62 16.74 1.52
N ALA A 217 6.32 16.93 1.72
CA ALA A 217 5.41 15.86 2.12
C ALA A 217 4.12 15.97 1.30
N TYR A 218 3.50 14.84 1.00
CA TYR A 218 2.19 14.82 0.35
C TYR A 218 1.12 14.30 1.32
N GLN A 219 -0.08 14.85 1.18
CA GLN A 219 -1.24 14.46 1.95
C GLN A 219 -2.23 13.74 1.07
N MET A 220 -2.84 12.69 1.59
CA MET A 220 -3.83 11.92 0.87
C MET A 220 -5.01 11.51 1.74
N ARG A 221 -6.16 11.39 1.07
CA ARG A 221 -7.24 10.49 1.45
C ARG A 221 -7.14 9.24 0.60
N THR A 222 -7.14 8.06 1.24
CA THR A 222 -6.80 6.79 0.58
C THR A 222 -7.59 6.55 -0.72
N PRO A 223 -8.94 6.60 -0.76
CA PRO A 223 -9.66 6.40 -2.02
C PRO A 223 -9.37 7.47 -3.07
N GLU A 224 -9.20 8.73 -2.67
CA GLU A 224 -8.93 9.83 -3.62
C GLU A 224 -7.57 9.66 -4.29
N PHE A 225 -6.56 9.28 -3.53
CA PHE A 225 -5.20 9.05 -4.02
C PHE A 225 -5.11 7.87 -4.97
N TRP A 226 -5.73 6.74 -4.63
CA TRP A 226 -5.75 5.57 -5.50
C TRP A 226 -6.64 5.77 -6.73
N ASN A 227 -7.72 6.57 -6.64
CA ASN A 227 -8.50 6.97 -7.83
C ASN A 227 -7.74 7.96 -8.74
N ALA A 228 -6.74 8.68 -8.22
CA ALA A 228 -5.88 9.56 -9.00
C ALA A 228 -4.75 8.82 -9.74
N LEU A 229 -4.61 7.50 -9.54
CA LEU A 229 -3.69 6.66 -10.30
C LEU A 229 -4.05 6.69 -11.79
N ASP A 230 -3.12 7.09 -12.66
CA ASP A 230 -3.35 7.14 -14.11
C ASP A 230 -2.24 6.49 -14.95
N MET A 231 -1.09 6.19 -14.35
CA MET A 231 -0.04 5.39 -14.97
C MET A 231 0.53 4.37 -14.00
N LEU A 232 0.89 3.20 -14.52
CA LEU A 232 1.38 2.05 -13.78
C LEU A 232 2.50 1.38 -14.60
N GLY A 233 3.64 1.10 -13.98
CA GLY A 233 4.75 0.41 -14.63
C GLY A 233 4.45 -1.05 -14.95
N GLY A 234 5.29 -1.63 -15.81
CA GLY A 234 5.18 -3.02 -16.25
C GLY A 234 5.91 -4.02 -15.35
N LYS A 235 6.01 -5.28 -15.80
CA LYS A 235 6.60 -6.36 -15.00
C LYS A 235 8.10 -6.14 -14.75
N LYS A 236 8.82 -5.53 -15.70
CA LYS A 236 10.27 -5.30 -15.56
C LYS A 236 10.64 -4.25 -14.52
N SER A 237 9.70 -3.37 -14.17
CA SER A 237 9.90 -2.32 -13.17
C SER A 237 9.32 -2.67 -11.80
N TYR A 238 8.78 -3.88 -11.64
CA TYR A 238 8.27 -4.39 -10.37
C TYR A 238 9.42 -4.65 -9.39
N MET A 239 9.30 -4.13 -8.18
CA MET A 239 10.22 -4.41 -7.07
C MET A 239 9.42 -4.81 -5.84
N LEU A 240 10.09 -5.53 -4.94
CA LEU A 240 9.53 -6.01 -3.69
C LEU A 240 10.16 -5.23 -2.52
N GLY A 241 9.36 -4.37 -1.88
CA GLY A 241 9.72 -3.74 -0.60
C GLY A 241 9.31 -4.63 0.57
N ALA A 242 9.92 -4.45 1.74
CA ALA A 242 9.61 -5.25 2.93
C ALA A 242 9.62 -4.40 4.19
N SER A 243 8.74 -4.75 5.12
CA SER A 243 8.79 -4.33 6.52
C SER A 243 9.10 -5.54 7.39
N PHE A 244 10.02 -5.38 8.34
CA PHE A 244 10.33 -6.37 9.36
C PHE A 244 9.59 -6.11 10.68
N PHE A 245 8.84 -5.00 10.74
CA PHE A 245 8.28 -4.45 11.97
C PHE A 245 6.80 -4.06 11.79
N ASP A 246 6.01 -4.91 11.12
CA ASP A 246 4.56 -4.77 11.18
C ASP A 246 4.07 -5.24 12.56
N GLY A 247 3.49 -4.34 13.35
CA GLY A 247 3.13 -4.55 14.74
C GLY A 247 1.62 -4.64 14.95
N LYS A 248 1.17 -5.61 15.76
CA LYS A 248 -0.26 -5.80 16.07
C LYS A 248 -0.48 -6.51 17.41
N GLY A 249 -1.66 -6.33 18.01
CA GLY A 249 -2.14 -7.09 19.18
C GLY A 249 -1.70 -6.53 20.53
N GLN A 250 -2.29 -7.06 21.61
CA GLN A 250 -1.85 -6.82 22.98
C GLN A 250 -2.00 -8.11 23.81
N PRO A 251 -0.92 -8.79 24.23
CA PRO A 251 0.49 -8.40 24.08
C PRO A 251 0.93 -8.25 22.62
N GLY A 252 1.77 -7.25 22.36
CA GLY A 252 2.20 -6.89 21.00
C GLY A 252 3.05 -7.97 20.34
N GLN A 253 2.78 -8.22 19.06
CA GLN A 253 3.50 -9.15 18.19
C GLN A 253 3.97 -8.45 16.91
N SER A 254 5.08 -8.90 16.36
CA SER A 254 5.63 -8.38 15.09
C SER A 254 5.65 -9.47 14.02
N ASN A 255 5.35 -9.13 12.77
CA ASN A 255 5.63 -10.03 11.63
C ASN A 255 6.44 -9.29 10.55
N SER A 256 6.95 -10.06 9.60
CA SER A 256 7.64 -9.52 8.42
C SER A 256 6.79 -9.75 7.19
N VAL A 257 6.59 -8.69 6.40
CA VAL A 257 5.72 -8.70 5.21
C VAL A 257 6.37 -7.96 4.07
N SER A 258 5.97 -8.31 2.84
CA SER A 258 6.44 -7.61 1.65
C SER A 258 5.31 -6.95 0.87
N HIS A 259 5.64 -5.85 0.20
CA HIS A 259 4.76 -5.10 -0.66
C HIS A 259 5.43 -4.88 -2.00
N GLY A 260 4.94 -5.60 -3.01
CA GLY A 260 5.46 -5.50 -4.35
C GLY A 260 4.69 -4.48 -5.17
N CYS A 261 5.40 -3.73 -6.00
CA CYS A 261 4.76 -2.79 -6.90
C CYS A 261 5.69 -2.37 -8.05
N PRO A 262 5.11 -2.01 -9.21
CA PRO A 262 5.80 -1.18 -10.19
C PRO A 262 5.75 0.31 -9.77
N PRO A 263 6.49 1.21 -10.44
CA PRO A 263 6.29 2.65 -10.27
C PRO A 263 4.89 3.08 -10.71
N THR A 264 4.37 4.14 -10.09
CA THR A 264 3.05 4.70 -10.41
C THR A 264 3.08 6.21 -10.63
N ARG A 265 2.04 6.74 -11.28
CA ARG A 265 1.72 8.17 -11.26
C ARG A 265 0.35 8.44 -10.66
N HIS A 266 0.30 9.40 -9.73
CA HIS A 266 -0.93 9.89 -9.10
C HIS A 266 -1.12 11.38 -9.41
N ARG A 267 -2.25 11.71 -10.02
CA ARG A 267 -2.54 13.07 -10.51
C ARG A 267 -2.95 14.01 -9.40
N GLN A 268 -2.43 15.24 -9.45
CA GLN A 268 -2.92 16.35 -8.65
C GLN A 268 -3.03 16.02 -7.16
N ILE A 269 -1.99 15.50 -6.53
CA ILE A 269 -1.95 15.24 -5.09
C ILE A 269 -1.53 16.50 -4.33
N ASN A 270 -2.07 16.71 -3.13
CA ASN A 270 -1.73 17.84 -2.29
C ASN A 270 -0.31 17.68 -1.71
N VAL A 271 0.56 18.64 -1.98
CA VAL A 271 1.93 18.71 -1.47
C VAL A 271 2.05 19.91 -0.55
N ILE A 272 2.62 19.69 0.63
CA ILE A 272 2.91 20.71 1.62
C ILE A 272 4.43 20.91 1.76
N ASN A 273 4.82 22.05 2.33
CA ASN A 273 6.19 22.35 2.68
C ASN A 273 6.39 22.15 4.19
N THR A 274 7.21 21.17 4.57
CA THR A 274 7.47 20.80 5.98
C THR A 274 8.50 21.69 6.68
N GLY A 275 9.18 22.57 5.94
CA GLY A 275 10.19 23.49 6.45
C GLY A 275 9.63 24.89 6.80
N ARG A 276 8.34 25.15 6.53
CA ARG A 276 7.71 26.42 6.88
C ARG A 276 7.64 26.57 8.40
N LYS A 277 8.20 27.67 8.90
CA LYS A 277 7.95 28.13 10.27
C LYS A 277 6.58 28.83 10.29
N ALA A 278 5.77 28.48 11.30
CA ALA A 278 4.51 29.14 11.58
C ALA A 278 4.71 30.62 11.89
#